data_AF-A0A7C6MJR7-F1
#
_entry.id   AF-A0A7C6MJR7-F1
#
_cell.length_a   1.000
_cell.length_b   1.000
_cell.length_c   1.000
_cell.angle_alpha   90.00
_cell.angle_beta   90.00
_cell.angle_gamma   90.00
#
_symmetry.space_group_name_H-M   'P 1'
#
loop_
_entity.id
_entity.type
_entity.pdbx_description
1 polymer ?
#
loop_
_entity_poly.entity_id
_entity_poly.type
_entity_poly.pdbx_seq_one_letter_code
_entity_poly.pdbx_strand_id
1 'polypeptide(L)'
;AAPAGERDAVLADAPIDASKIVLWGRSSGGHACVIAAKQLAGGDGAAPRPASVALSAPSLDLRGRSKTMLRAVFGTEDPTDPAVSPALGDVSFLDDVYVQVGTADTTVAGSPELVKKVREAGGTAELDEYLATHGVAQPSVQRARITDLARHILAATGTERELPAEAAGEYDKDAVDRANEENWGPRPGAGN
;
A
#
# COMPACT_ATOMS: atom_id res chain seq x y z
N ALA A 1 19.81 2.32 17.36
CA ALA A 1 19.80 1.74 16.01
C ALA A 1 20.16 0.28 16.13
N ALA A 2 19.35 -0.64 15.60
CA ALA A 2 19.71 -2.06 15.58
C ALA A 2 21.03 -2.25 14.82
N PRO A 3 21.91 -3.16 15.29
CA PRO A 3 23.21 -3.45 14.67
C PRO A 3 23.03 -3.89 13.21
N ALA A 4 24.05 -3.61 12.38
CA ALA A 4 23.99 -3.75 10.93
C ALA A 4 23.62 -5.15 10.42
N GLY A 5 23.83 -6.21 11.22
CA GLY A 5 23.51 -7.59 10.85
C GLY A 5 22.04 -8.02 11.06
N GLU A 6 21.19 -7.20 11.70
CA GLU A 6 19.76 -7.52 11.87
C GLU A 6 18.88 -6.98 10.73
N ARG A 7 19.44 -6.17 9.82
CA ARG A 7 18.67 -5.47 8.79
C ARG A 7 18.34 -6.32 7.57
N ASP A 8 19.09 -7.40 7.35
CA ASP A 8 18.91 -8.31 6.20
C ASP A 8 17.97 -9.50 6.50
N ALA A 9 17.57 -9.69 7.77
CA ALA A 9 16.87 -10.89 8.23
C ALA A 9 15.34 -10.87 8.02
N VAL A 10 14.72 -9.70 7.85
CA VAL A 10 13.24 -9.57 7.91
C VAL A 10 12.52 -10.37 6.81
N LEU A 11 13.15 -10.52 5.63
CA LEU A 11 12.63 -11.37 4.56
C LEU A 11 13.43 -12.67 4.37
N ALA A 12 14.68 -12.74 4.85
CA ALA A 12 15.53 -13.91 4.68
C ALA A 12 15.14 -15.10 5.59
N ASP A 13 14.57 -14.82 6.77
CA ASP A 13 14.15 -15.87 7.73
C ASP A 13 12.71 -16.37 7.49
N ALA A 14 11.94 -15.69 6.64
CA ALA A 14 10.63 -16.15 6.23
C ALA A 14 10.79 -17.17 5.08
N PRO A 15 10.10 -18.32 5.11
CA PRO A 15 10.12 -19.30 4.01
C PRO A 15 9.32 -18.82 2.78
N ILE A 16 9.29 -17.51 2.52
CA ILE A 16 8.50 -16.86 1.48
C ILE A 16 9.46 -16.17 0.53
N ASP A 17 9.43 -16.58 -0.74
CA ASP A 17 10.14 -15.91 -1.83
C ASP A 17 9.70 -14.44 -1.94
N ALA A 18 10.63 -13.51 -1.85
CA ALA A 18 10.31 -12.08 -1.88
C ALA A 18 9.71 -11.60 -3.21
N SER A 19 9.97 -12.32 -4.31
CA SER A 19 9.27 -12.09 -5.59
C SER A 19 7.77 -12.40 -5.52
N LYS A 20 7.29 -12.96 -4.39
CA LYS A 20 5.89 -13.23 -4.07
C LYS A 20 5.33 -12.28 -3.00
N ILE A 21 6.10 -11.27 -2.59
CA ILE A 21 5.70 -10.32 -1.53
C ILE A 21 5.38 -8.97 -2.17
N VAL A 22 4.21 -8.42 -1.85
CA VAL A 22 3.84 -7.04 -2.16
C VAL A 22 3.73 -6.26 -0.85
N LEU A 23 4.39 -5.10 -0.79
CA LEU A 23 4.17 -4.17 0.32
C LEU A 23 2.91 -3.37 0.02
N TRP A 24 1.86 -3.58 0.81
CA TRP A 24 0.61 -2.84 0.66
C TRP A 24 0.27 -2.00 1.89
N GLY A 25 -0.15 -0.76 1.66
CA GLY A 25 -0.53 0.15 2.72
C GLY A 25 -1.53 1.22 2.29
N ARG A 26 -2.35 1.65 3.24
CA ARG A 26 -3.33 2.74 3.05
C ARG A 26 -2.94 3.98 3.86
N SER A 27 -3.10 5.19 3.32
CA SER A 27 -2.87 6.44 4.07
C SER A 27 -1.43 6.51 4.61
N SER A 28 -1.25 6.69 5.93
CA SER A 28 0.05 6.59 6.60
C SER A 28 0.71 5.20 6.48
N GLY A 29 -0.08 4.13 6.32
CA GLY A 29 0.45 2.82 5.98
C GLY A 29 1.13 2.81 4.60
N GLY A 30 0.61 3.57 3.63
CA GLY A 30 1.25 3.74 2.33
C GLY A 30 2.59 4.48 2.42
N HIS A 31 2.69 5.49 3.29
CA HIS A 31 3.96 6.12 3.63
C HIS A 31 4.97 5.09 4.18
N ALA A 32 4.53 4.28 5.15
CA ALA A 32 5.36 3.24 5.74
C ALA A 32 5.87 2.22 4.71
N CYS A 33 5.04 1.81 3.74
CA CYS A 33 5.45 0.93 2.65
C CYS A 33 6.57 1.52 1.80
N VAL A 34 6.51 2.81 1.45
CA VAL A 34 7.57 3.46 0.67
C VAL A 34 8.88 3.54 1.45
N ILE A 35 8.82 3.87 2.75
CA ILE A 35 10.00 3.88 3.62
C ILE A 35 10.58 2.47 3.79
N ALA A 36 9.74 1.45 3.98
CA ALA A 36 10.17 0.06 4.08
C ALA A 36 10.85 -0.41 2.79
N ALA A 37 10.29 -0.10 1.63
CA ALA A 37 10.91 -0.40 0.33
C ALA A 37 12.29 0.26 0.20
N LYS A 38 12.44 1.51 0.65
CA LYS A 38 13.73 2.21 0.66
C LYS A 38 14.76 1.51 1.56
N GLN A 39 14.34 1.06 2.75
CA GLN A 39 15.21 0.37 3.68
C GLN A 39 15.68 -0.98 3.12
N LEU A 40 14.79 -1.73 2.47
CA LEU A 40 15.11 -2.99 1.81
C LEU A 40 16.06 -2.79 0.61
N ALA A 41 15.90 -1.70 -0.14
CA ALA A 41 16.80 -1.37 -1.25
C ALA A 41 18.17 -0.84 -0.81
N GLY A 42 18.26 -0.25 0.39
CA GLY A 42 19.49 0.34 0.95
C GLY A 42 20.45 -0.66 1.62
N GLY A 43 20.14 -1.96 1.60
CA GLY A 43 21.08 -3.02 1.99
C GLY A 43 22.26 -3.15 1.02
N ASP A 44 23.16 -4.09 1.26
CA ASP A 44 24.33 -4.38 0.40
C ASP A 44 23.97 -5.01 -0.97
N GLY A 45 22.70 -4.93 -1.38
CA GLY A 45 22.17 -5.53 -2.59
C GLY A 45 21.85 -7.02 -2.46
N ALA A 46 22.11 -7.65 -1.31
CA ALA A 46 21.77 -9.06 -1.07
C ALA A 46 20.33 -9.27 -0.58
N ALA A 47 19.69 -8.23 -0.03
CA ALA A 47 18.34 -8.32 0.49
C ALA A 47 17.31 -8.53 -0.64
N PRO A 48 16.43 -9.55 -0.53
CA PRO A 48 15.37 -9.76 -1.50
C PRO A 48 14.42 -8.55 -1.58
N ARG A 49 14.09 -8.11 -2.80
CA ARG A 49 13.15 -6.99 -3.03
C ARG A 49 11.72 -7.51 -3.15
N PRO A 50 10.71 -6.79 -2.63
CA PRO A 50 9.32 -7.14 -2.88
C PRO A 50 9.01 -7.03 -4.37
N ALA A 51 8.08 -7.85 -4.84
CA ALA A 51 7.60 -7.84 -6.22
C ALA A 51 7.05 -6.47 -6.64
N SER A 52 6.41 -5.76 -5.71
CA SER A 52 5.78 -4.47 -5.96
C SER A 52 5.47 -3.72 -4.67
N VAL A 53 5.20 -2.41 -4.80
CA VAL A 53 4.63 -1.57 -3.73
C VAL A 53 3.25 -1.07 -4.16
N ALA A 54 2.21 -1.53 -3.46
CA ALA A 54 0.82 -1.16 -3.74
C ALA A 54 0.28 -0.17 -2.69
N LEU A 55 -0.32 0.93 -3.13
CA LEU A 55 -0.61 2.08 -2.27
C LEU A 55 -2.06 2.54 -2.44
N SER A 56 -2.83 2.58 -1.35
CA SER A 56 -4.20 3.10 -1.37
C SER A 56 -4.29 4.44 -0.62
N ALA A 57 -4.57 5.53 -1.33
CA ALA A 57 -4.59 6.89 -0.82
C ALA A 57 -3.35 7.20 0.06
N PRO A 58 -2.12 7.02 -0.44
CA PRO A 58 -0.92 7.10 0.38
C PRO A 58 -0.59 8.55 0.75
N SER A 59 -0.07 8.76 1.97
CA SER A 59 0.36 10.08 2.44
C SER A 59 1.84 10.32 2.17
N LEU A 60 2.19 10.92 1.02
CA LEU A 60 3.58 10.96 0.54
C LEU A 60 4.20 12.37 0.49
N ASP A 61 3.37 13.41 0.56
CA ASP A 61 3.78 14.79 0.72
C ASP A 61 3.02 15.41 1.91
N LEU A 62 3.78 15.75 2.96
CA LEU A 62 3.25 16.30 4.21
C LEU A 62 3.44 17.81 4.33
N ARG A 63 3.79 18.51 3.24
CA ARG A 63 3.77 19.98 3.24
C ARG A 63 2.38 20.49 3.58
N GLY A 64 2.33 21.53 4.43
CA GLY A 64 1.08 22.10 4.94
C GLY A 64 0.46 21.37 6.14
N ARG A 65 1.06 20.27 6.61
CA ARG A 65 0.62 19.62 7.86
C ARG A 65 1.07 20.40 9.10
N SER A 66 0.37 20.16 10.20
CA SER A 66 0.68 20.78 11.50
C SER A 66 2.07 20.40 11.97
N LYS A 67 2.89 21.40 12.33
CA LYS A 67 4.22 21.21 12.94
C LYS A 67 4.17 20.32 14.19
N THR A 68 3.13 20.44 15.01
CA THR A 68 2.94 19.60 16.19
C THR A 68 2.80 18.13 15.82
N MET A 69 2.04 17.83 14.77
CA MET A 69 1.88 16.47 14.27
C MET A 69 3.21 15.95 13.71
N LEU A 70 3.89 16.75 12.89
CA LEU A 70 5.17 16.36 12.30
C LEU A 70 6.19 16.01 13.40
N ARG A 71 6.32 16.86 14.42
CA ARG A 71 7.23 16.61 15.54
C ARG A 71 6.85 15.36 16.32
N ALA A 72 5.56 15.13 16.56
CA ALA A 72 5.10 13.98 17.33
C ALA A 72 5.31 12.64 16.61
N VAL A 73 5.14 12.61 15.29
CA VAL A 73 5.22 11.38 14.49
C VAL A 73 6.64 11.12 13.99
N PHE A 74 7.34 12.16 13.53
CA PHE A 74 8.63 12.04 12.84
C PHE A 74 9.81 12.60 13.64
N GLY A 75 9.57 13.25 14.78
CA GLY A 75 10.63 13.89 15.57
C GLY A 75 11.18 15.19 14.98
N THR A 76 10.62 15.66 13.86
CA THR A 76 11.03 16.89 13.16
C THR A 76 9.82 17.72 12.75
N GLU A 77 9.98 19.04 12.59
CA GLU A 77 8.94 19.91 12.02
C GLU A 77 9.11 20.14 10.52
N ASP A 78 10.17 19.62 9.90
CA ASP A 78 10.47 19.83 8.49
C ASP A 78 9.63 18.90 7.60
N PRO A 79 8.62 19.42 6.88
CA PRO A 79 7.82 18.60 5.98
C PRO A 79 8.52 18.33 4.64
N THR A 80 9.69 18.93 4.38
CA THR A 80 10.43 18.75 3.13
C THR A 80 11.46 17.62 3.20
N ASP A 81 11.74 17.12 4.40
CA ASP A 81 12.59 15.96 4.62
C ASP A 81 12.02 14.73 3.88
N PRO A 82 12.78 14.07 2.99
CA PRO A 82 12.37 12.85 2.30
C PRO A 82 11.98 11.66 3.21
N ALA A 83 12.42 11.65 4.47
CA ALA A 83 11.98 10.65 5.46
C ALA A 83 10.56 10.93 5.99
N VAL A 84 10.07 12.16 5.82
CA VAL A 84 8.73 12.64 6.20
C VAL A 84 7.80 12.73 4.98
N SER A 85 8.34 13.19 3.85
CA SER A 85 7.62 13.38 2.59
C SER A 85 8.37 12.65 1.46
N PRO A 86 8.23 11.32 1.35
CA PRO A 86 8.98 10.51 0.40
C PRO A 86 8.76 10.90 -1.07
N ALA A 87 7.61 11.48 -1.44
CA ALA A 87 7.39 11.98 -2.80
C ALA A 87 8.36 13.11 -3.19
N LEU A 88 8.99 13.78 -2.22
CA LEU A 88 9.98 14.84 -2.46
C LEU A 88 11.40 14.29 -2.63
N GLY A 89 11.65 13.05 -2.21
CA GLY A 89 12.96 12.41 -2.27
C GLY A 89 13.29 11.73 -3.60
N ASP A 90 14.42 11.02 -3.57
CA ASP A 90 14.74 9.96 -4.52
C ASP A 90 13.76 8.78 -4.34
N VAL A 91 13.35 8.18 -5.46
CA VAL A 91 12.41 7.06 -5.53
C VAL A 91 12.86 6.00 -6.55
N SER A 92 14.09 6.07 -7.05
CA SER A 92 14.62 5.11 -8.03
C SER A 92 14.77 3.69 -7.49
N PHE A 93 14.58 3.51 -6.17
CA PHE A 93 14.50 2.22 -5.50
C PHE A 93 13.11 1.56 -5.61
N LEU A 94 12.19 2.11 -6.38
CA LEU A 94 10.87 1.51 -6.64
C LEU A 94 10.84 1.00 -8.07
N ASP A 95 10.77 -0.32 -8.23
CA ASP A 95 10.78 -0.96 -9.56
C ASP A 95 9.37 -1.06 -10.16
N ASP A 96 8.38 -1.39 -9.32
CA ASP A 96 6.97 -1.49 -9.70
C ASP A 96 6.07 -0.93 -8.59
N VAL A 97 5.15 -0.02 -8.96
CA VAL A 97 4.28 0.69 -8.03
C VAL A 97 2.86 0.80 -8.57
N TYR A 98 1.88 0.41 -7.76
CA TYR A 98 0.47 0.64 -8.06
C TYR A 98 -0.16 1.58 -7.04
N VAL A 99 -0.82 2.63 -7.51
CA VAL A 99 -1.42 3.65 -6.64
C VAL A 99 -2.91 3.80 -6.94
N GLN A 100 -3.73 3.81 -5.89
CA GLN A 100 -5.16 4.12 -5.97
C GLN A 100 -5.46 5.38 -5.18
N VAL A 101 -6.12 6.38 -5.76
CA VAL A 101 -6.53 7.62 -5.07
C VAL A 101 -8.03 7.88 -5.21
N GLY A 102 -8.57 8.73 -4.33
CA GLY A 102 -9.94 9.22 -4.44
C GLY A 102 -9.96 10.57 -5.15
N THR A 103 -10.87 10.77 -6.11
CA THR A 103 -11.04 12.05 -6.84
C THR A 103 -11.50 13.19 -5.93
N ALA A 104 -12.05 12.89 -4.76
CA ALA A 104 -12.44 13.85 -3.74
C ALA A 104 -11.60 13.73 -2.46
N ASP A 105 -10.42 13.12 -2.53
CA ASP A 105 -9.51 13.02 -1.39
C ASP A 105 -8.65 14.29 -1.26
N THR A 106 -8.90 15.06 -0.20
CA THR A 106 -8.10 16.24 0.19
C THR A 106 -7.17 15.95 1.38
N THR A 107 -7.15 14.71 1.86
CA THR A 107 -6.46 14.30 3.08
C THR A 107 -5.03 13.89 2.82
N VAL A 108 -4.66 13.45 1.62
CA VAL A 108 -3.30 13.02 1.27
C VAL A 108 -2.83 13.63 -0.04
N ALA A 109 -1.51 13.65 -0.26
CA ALA A 109 -0.88 14.25 -1.43
C ALA A 109 0.40 13.48 -1.80
N GLY A 110 0.93 13.76 -3.00
CA GLY A 110 2.22 13.26 -3.48
C GLY A 110 2.16 12.03 -4.40
N SER A 111 0.98 11.44 -4.63
CA SER A 111 0.82 10.30 -5.54
C SER A 111 1.22 10.60 -6.99
N PRO A 112 0.77 11.71 -7.62
CA PRO A 112 1.16 12.02 -9.00
C PRO A 112 2.67 12.24 -9.15
N GLU A 113 3.29 12.95 -8.20
CA GLU A 113 4.73 13.17 -8.16
C GLU A 113 5.52 11.86 -8.00
N LEU A 114 5.08 10.95 -7.12
CA LEU A 114 5.69 9.63 -6.96
C LEU A 114 5.68 8.87 -8.30
N VAL A 115 4.50 8.72 -8.90
CA VAL A 115 4.29 7.94 -10.13
C VAL A 115 5.12 8.50 -11.27
N LYS A 116 5.15 9.82 -11.40
CA LYS A 116 6.01 10.50 -12.38
C LYS A 116 7.47 10.16 -12.16
N LYS A 117 7.99 10.33 -10.95
CA LYS A 117 9.41 10.10 -10.64
C LYS A 117 9.82 8.63 -10.80
N VAL A 118 8.97 7.68 -10.44
CA VAL A 118 9.24 6.24 -10.65
C VAL A 118 9.38 5.94 -12.13
N ARG A 119 8.46 6.44 -12.97
CA ARG A 119 8.55 6.29 -14.42
C ARG A 119 9.81 6.96 -15.01
N GLU A 120 10.16 8.15 -14.53
CA GLU A 120 11.39 8.86 -14.96
C GLU A 120 12.66 8.10 -14.55
N ALA A 121 12.63 7.35 -13.46
CA ALA A 121 13.72 6.47 -13.02
C ALA A 121 13.78 5.13 -13.77
N GLY A 122 12.84 4.86 -14.68
CA GLY A 122 12.77 3.63 -15.47
C GLY A 122 11.95 2.49 -14.82
N GLY A 123 11.30 2.74 -13.68
CA GLY A 123 10.38 1.81 -13.06
C GLY A 123 8.99 1.84 -13.70
N THR A 124 8.18 0.82 -13.40
CA THR A 124 6.76 0.77 -13.75
C THR A 124 5.95 1.44 -12.64
N ALA A 125 5.02 2.31 -13.01
CA ALA A 125 4.07 2.86 -12.05
C ALA A 125 2.71 3.10 -12.68
N GLU A 126 1.65 2.81 -11.93
CA GLU A 126 0.26 3.00 -12.30
C GLU A 126 -0.47 3.84 -11.24
N LEU A 127 -1.44 4.65 -11.69
CA LEU A 127 -2.25 5.51 -10.84
C LEU A 127 -3.70 5.43 -11.30
N ASP A 128 -4.54 4.83 -10.47
CA ASP A 128 -5.98 4.77 -10.67
C ASP A 128 -6.70 5.76 -9.76
N GLU A 129 -7.65 6.47 -10.33
CA GLU A 129 -8.52 7.40 -9.61
C GLU A 129 -9.93 6.82 -9.50
N TYR A 130 -10.47 6.86 -8.29
CA TYR A 130 -11.82 6.36 -8.00
C TYR A 130 -12.69 7.49 -7.44
N LEU A 131 -14.00 7.44 -7.74
CA LEU A 131 -14.97 8.35 -7.12
C LEU A 131 -15.11 8.03 -5.62
N ALA A 132 -14.25 8.63 -4.82
CA ALA A 132 -14.09 8.37 -3.40
C ALA A 132 -13.48 9.59 -2.70
N THR A 133 -13.71 9.66 -1.40
CA THR A 133 -12.91 10.48 -0.47
C THR A 133 -11.73 9.65 0.05
N HIS A 134 -11.08 10.11 1.13
CA HIS A 134 -9.96 9.40 1.73
C HIS A 134 -10.27 7.95 2.15
N GLY A 135 -11.40 7.74 2.83
CA GLY A 135 -11.78 6.43 3.36
C GLY A 135 -13.17 5.95 2.94
N VAL A 136 -13.93 6.79 2.22
CA VAL A 136 -15.33 6.51 1.89
C VAL A 136 -15.50 6.48 0.39
N ALA A 137 -16.09 5.39 -0.09
CA ALA A 137 -16.54 5.20 -1.45
C ALA A 137 -17.89 4.48 -1.43
N GLN A 138 -18.67 4.60 -2.50
CA GLN A 138 -19.86 3.76 -2.66
C GLN A 138 -19.44 2.27 -2.72
N PRO A 139 -20.28 1.32 -2.28
CA PRO A 139 -19.91 -0.09 -2.20
C PRO A 139 -19.35 -0.68 -3.50
N SER A 140 -19.92 -0.32 -4.66
CA SER A 140 -19.44 -0.75 -5.97
C SER A 140 -18.01 -0.25 -6.27
N VAL A 141 -17.73 1.01 -5.97
CA VAL A 141 -16.39 1.62 -6.10
C VAL A 141 -15.40 0.96 -5.14
N GLN A 142 -15.81 0.71 -3.90
CA GLN A 142 -14.96 0.02 -2.92
C GLN A 142 -14.61 -1.40 -3.37
N ARG A 143 -15.58 -2.11 -3.97
CA ARG A 143 -15.33 -3.44 -4.55
C ARG A 143 -14.35 -3.36 -5.72
N ALA A 144 -14.55 -2.42 -6.66
CA ALA A 144 -13.63 -2.23 -7.79
C ALA A 144 -12.19 -2.02 -7.31
N ARG A 145 -11.97 -1.12 -6.33
CA ARG A 145 -10.65 -0.90 -5.73
C ARG A 145 -10.00 -2.17 -5.18
N ILE A 146 -10.77 -3.00 -4.48
CA ILE A 146 -10.27 -4.27 -3.93
C ILE A 146 -9.92 -5.25 -5.06
N THR A 147 -10.77 -5.35 -6.07
CA THR A 147 -10.55 -6.22 -7.22
C THR A 147 -9.32 -5.80 -8.01
N ASP A 148 -9.15 -4.51 -8.30
CA ASP A 148 -8.02 -4.01 -9.09
C ASP A 148 -6.70 -4.14 -8.32
N LEU A 149 -6.72 -3.87 -7.01
CA LEU A 149 -5.58 -4.18 -6.13
C LEU A 149 -5.22 -5.67 -6.16
N ALA A 150 -6.22 -6.56 -6.11
CA ALA A 150 -5.99 -7.99 -6.18
C ALA A 150 -5.42 -8.40 -7.54
N ARG A 151 -5.92 -7.84 -8.65
CA ARG A 151 -5.36 -8.06 -10.00
C ARG A 151 -3.90 -7.63 -10.07
N HIS A 152 -3.57 -6.45 -9.54
CA HIS A 152 -2.20 -5.97 -9.45
C HIS A 152 -1.30 -6.92 -8.67
N ILE A 153 -1.73 -7.34 -7.46
CA ILE A 153 -0.95 -8.26 -6.62
C ILE A 153 -0.71 -9.59 -7.34
N LEU A 154 -1.73 -10.16 -7.97
CA LEU A 154 -1.62 -11.41 -8.73
C LEU A 154 -0.64 -11.27 -9.90
N ALA A 155 -0.75 -10.17 -10.67
CA ALA A 155 0.15 -9.89 -11.79
C ALA A 155 1.60 -9.69 -11.33
N ALA A 156 1.83 -8.84 -10.34
CA ALA A 156 3.16 -8.52 -9.80
C ALA A 156 3.86 -9.76 -9.25
N THR A 157 3.12 -10.65 -8.59
CA THR A 157 3.67 -11.88 -8.02
C THR A 157 3.70 -13.06 -8.99
N GLY A 158 3.12 -12.92 -10.19
CA GLY A 158 2.94 -14.03 -11.13
C GLY A 158 2.16 -15.20 -10.51
N THR A 159 1.11 -14.90 -9.74
CA THR A 159 0.22 -15.88 -9.12
C THR A 159 -1.19 -15.77 -9.70
N GLU A 160 -1.99 -16.83 -9.54
CA GLU A 160 -3.34 -16.89 -10.08
C GLU A 160 -4.35 -17.28 -8.99
N ARG A 161 -5.52 -16.65 -9.04
CA ARG A 161 -6.68 -17.00 -8.22
C ARG A 161 -7.95 -16.57 -8.94
N GLU A 162 -9.03 -17.32 -8.77
CA GLU A 162 -10.36 -16.87 -9.18
C GLU A 162 -10.74 -15.62 -8.38
N LEU A 163 -10.93 -14.51 -9.08
CA LEU A 163 -11.44 -13.27 -8.51
C LEU A 163 -12.96 -13.28 -8.58
N PRO A 164 -13.68 -12.71 -7.58
CA PRO A 164 -15.12 -12.58 -7.64
C PRO A 164 -15.53 -11.90 -8.94
N ALA A 165 -16.59 -12.40 -9.59
CA ALA A 165 -17.18 -11.76 -10.75
C ALA A 165 -17.49 -10.28 -10.46
N GLU A 166 -17.39 -9.43 -11.48
CA GLU A 166 -17.79 -8.02 -11.36
C GLU A 166 -19.23 -7.96 -10.88
N ALA A 167 -19.45 -7.36 -9.70
CA ALA A 167 -20.80 -7.20 -9.20
C ALA A 167 -21.46 -6.05 -9.94
N ALA A 168 -22.22 -6.39 -10.97
CA ALA A 168 -23.35 -5.58 -11.41
C ALA A 168 -24.53 -5.61 -10.41
N GLY A 169 -24.43 -6.36 -9.31
CA GLY A 169 -25.47 -6.50 -8.29
C GLY A 169 -25.39 -5.47 -7.16
N GLU A 170 -26.56 -5.07 -6.66
CA GLU A 170 -26.70 -4.27 -5.45
C GLU A 170 -25.94 -4.90 -4.27
N TYR A 171 -25.28 -4.08 -3.44
CA TYR A 171 -24.59 -4.54 -2.25
C TYR A 171 -25.60 -5.03 -1.21
N ASP A 172 -25.83 -6.35 -1.16
CA ASP A 172 -26.58 -7.01 -0.10
C ASP A 172 -25.65 -7.35 1.07
N LYS A 173 -25.65 -6.48 2.08
CA LYS A 173 -24.86 -6.66 3.30
C LYS A 173 -25.23 -7.97 4.03
N ASP A 174 -26.49 -8.33 4.07
CA ASP A 174 -26.98 -9.50 4.83
C ASP A 174 -26.55 -10.80 4.16
N ALA A 175 -26.54 -10.84 2.82
CA ALA A 175 -25.98 -11.97 2.07
C ALA A 175 -24.47 -12.14 2.29
N VAL A 176 -23.73 -11.03 2.30
CA VAL A 176 -22.28 -11.03 2.56
C VAL A 176 -21.98 -11.49 3.99
N ASP A 177 -22.73 -11.00 4.98
CA ASP A 177 -22.57 -11.38 6.39
C ASP A 177 -22.87 -12.88 6.59
N ARG A 178 -23.96 -13.42 6.00
CA ARG A 178 -24.24 -14.87 6.04
C ARG A 178 -23.11 -15.71 5.44
N ALA A 179 -22.60 -15.32 4.27
CA ALA A 179 -21.50 -16.04 3.62
C ALA A 179 -20.19 -15.99 4.43
N ASN A 180 -19.94 -14.89 5.15
CA ASN A 180 -18.80 -14.80 6.07
C ASN A 180 -18.98 -15.71 7.28
N GLU A 181 -20.17 -15.74 7.88
CA GLU A 181 -20.49 -16.63 9.01
C GLU A 181 -20.40 -18.11 8.62
N GLU A 182 -20.83 -18.49 7.42
CA GLU A 182 -20.70 -19.84 6.88
C GLU A 182 -19.22 -20.23 6.65
N ASN A 183 -18.40 -19.31 6.14
CA ASN A 183 -16.99 -19.56 5.84
C ASN A 183 -16.05 -19.53 7.06
N TRP A 184 -16.41 -18.82 8.13
CA TRP A 184 -15.57 -18.72 9.33
C TRP A 184 -15.72 -19.91 10.28
N GLY A 185 -16.67 -20.80 10.03
CA GLY A 185 -16.99 -21.91 10.92
C GLY A 185 -17.62 -21.42 12.24
N PRO A 186 -18.01 -22.35 13.15
CA PRO A 186 -18.63 -21.96 14.41
C PRO A 186 -17.68 -21.06 15.21
N ARG A 187 -18.19 -19.94 15.71
CA ARG A 187 -17.44 -19.04 16.59
C ARG A 187 -16.90 -19.85 17.77
N PRO A 188 -15.59 -19.83 18.06
CA PRO A 188 -15.06 -20.48 19.25
C PRO A 188 -15.78 -19.92 20.49
N GLY A 189 -16.50 -20.78 21.21
CA GLY A 189 -17.25 -20.42 22.43
C GLY A 189 -18.76 -20.21 22.27
N ALA A 190 -19.32 -20.35 21.07
CA ALA A 190 -20.77 -20.46 20.89
C ALA A 190 -21.24 -21.92 21.07
N GLY A 191 -21.11 -22.44 22.29
CA GLY A 191 -21.73 -23.70 22.71
C GLY A 191 -22.76 -23.43 23.80
N ASN A 192 -23.94 -24.04 23.66
CA ASN A 192 -24.87 -24.27 24.77
C ASN A 192 -24.24 -25.16 25.83
#